data_AF-A0A415I3J0-F1
#
_entry.id   AF-A0A415I3J0-F1
#
_cell.length_a   1.000
_cell.length_b   1.000
_cell.length_c   1.000
_cell.angle_alpha   90.00
_cell.angle_beta   90.00
_cell.angle_gamma   90.00
#
_symmetry.space_group_name_H-M   'P 1'
#
loop_
_entity.id
_entity.type
_entity.pdbx_description
1 polymer ?
#
loop_
_entity_poly.entity_id
_entity_poly.type
_entity_poly.pdbx_seq_one_letter_code
_entity_poly.pdbx_strand_id
1 'polypeptide(L)'
;MVADKLESMQLGAAARTVRDGFAETLAYTEFPPDHWRRIRTNNGIERINREIRRRTRVVGTFPDGNSVLMLVTARLKYIVEHEWGKRRYLDMSKLEEMDELKETAEG
;
A
#
# COMPACT_ATOMS: atom_id res chain seq x y z
N MET A 1 -14.41 22.40 3.17
CA MET A 1 -13.63 21.15 3.24
C MET A 1 -13.81 20.34 1.94
N VAL A 2 -12.93 19.38 1.62
CA VAL A 2 -13.06 18.54 0.40
C VAL A 2 -14.41 17.81 0.36
N ALA A 3 -14.88 17.30 1.49
CA ALA A 3 -16.19 16.65 1.58
C ALA A 3 -17.36 17.59 1.27
N ASP A 4 -17.33 18.86 1.71
CA ASP A 4 -18.40 19.83 1.39
C ASP A 4 -18.47 20.14 -0.10
N LYS A 5 -17.30 20.15 -0.76
CA LYS A 5 -17.23 20.27 -2.22
C LYS A 5 -17.88 19.05 -2.88
N LEU A 6 -17.60 17.83 -2.41
CA LEU A 6 -18.23 16.61 -2.92
C LEU A 6 -19.76 16.61 -2.70
N GLU A 7 -20.26 17.13 -1.58
CA GLU A 7 -21.70 17.31 -1.35
C GLU A 7 -22.32 18.29 -2.34
N SER A 8 -21.68 19.44 -2.60
CA SER A 8 -22.15 20.42 -3.59
C SER A 8 -22.21 19.84 -5.02
N MET A 9 -21.38 18.83 -5.30
CA MET A 9 -21.37 18.08 -6.57
C MET A 9 -22.36 16.91 -6.58
N GLN A 10 -23.21 16.76 -5.55
CA GLN A 10 -24.13 15.63 -5.36
C GLN A 10 -23.44 14.26 -5.26
N LEU A 11 -22.16 14.23 -4.87
CA LEU A 11 -21.36 13.02 -4.67
C LEU A 11 -21.39 12.57 -3.21
N GLY A 12 -22.58 12.41 -2.63
CA GLY A 12 -22.76 12.14 -1.20
C GLY A 12 -22.06 10.86 -0.70
N ALA A 13 -21.96 9.82 -1.54
CA ALA A 13 -21.21 8.61 -1.17
C ALA A 13 -19.70 8.89 -1.03
N ALA A 14 -19.10 9.65 -1.96
CA ALA A 14 -17.70 10.03 -1.89
C ALA A 14 -17.43 10.97 -0.72
N ALA A 15 -18.34 11.90 -0.44
CA ALA A 15 -18.26 12.79 0.70
C ALA A 15 -18.24 12.02 2.03
N ARG A 16 -19.13 11.01 2.19
CA ARG A 16 -19.11 10.11 3.34
C ARG A 16 -17.80 9.34 3.45
N THR A 17 -17.34 8.70 2.38
CA THR A 17 -16.06 7.97 2.38
C THR A 17 -14.87 8.85 2.81
N VAL A 18 -14.82 10.11 2.36
CA VAL A 18 -13.76 11.04 2.78
C VAL A 18 -13.87 11.42 4.26
N ARG A 19 -15.08 11.65 4.78
CA ARG A 19 -15.27 11.97 6.20
C ARG A 19 -14.93 10.79 7.09
N ASP A 20 -15.42 9.61 6.74
CA ASP A 20 -15.28 8.39 7.53
C ASP A 20 -13.83 7.89 7.52
N GLY A 21 -13.13 8.00 6.38
CA GLY A 21 -11.77 7.47 6.20
C GLY A 21 -10.64 8.50 6.36
N PHE A 22 -10.93 9.71 6.85
CA PHE A 22 -9.94 10.78 6.91
C PHE A 22 -8.77 10.45 7.86
N ALA A 23 -9.08 9.92 9.03
CA ALA A 23 -8.08 9.58 10.04
C ALA A 23 -7.12 8.50 9.52
N GLU A 24 -7.64 7.44 8.94
CA GLU A 24 -6.86 6.37 8.33
C GLU A 24 -6.03 6.86 7.14
N THR A 25 -6.59 7.79 6.35
CA THR A 25 -5.89 8.40 5.21
C THR A 25 -4.67 9.20 5.66
N LEU A 26 -4.70 9.78 6.86
CA LEU A 26 -3.60 10.57 7.40
C LEU A 26 -2.63 9.77 8.29
N ALA A 27 -2.92 8.52 8.65
CA ALA A 27 -2.04 7.72 9.51
C ALA A 27 -0.57 7.65 9.00
N TYR A 28 -0.33 7.77 7.69
CA TYR A 28 1.03 7.81 7.15
C TYR A 28 1.86 9.02 7.63
N THR A 29 1.24 10.09 8.13
CA THR A 29 1.94 11.29 8.61
C THR A 29 2.65 11.04 9.94
N GLU A 30 2.35 9.94 10.62
CA GLU A 30 3.04 9.49 11.84
C GLU A 30 4.45 8.96 11.56
N PHE A 31 4.76 8.67 10.29
CA PHE A 31 6.06 8.18 9.82
C PHE A 31 6.96 9.33 9.33
N PRO A 32 8.27 9.10 9.14
CA PRO A 32 9.17 10.09 8.58
C PRO A 32 8.71 10.61 7.20
N PRO A 33 8.85 11.91 6.89
CA PRO A 33 8.45 12.49 5.60
C PRO A 33 9.02 11.77 4.37
N ASP A 34 10.24 11.23 4.47
CA ASP A 34 10.88 10.40 3.45
C ASP A 34 10.06 9.15 3.06
N HIS A 35 9.25 8.64 3.99
CA HIS A 35 8.41 7.45 3.80
C HIS A 35 7.02 7.77 3.24
N TRP A 36 6.53 9.00 3.39
CA TRP A 36 5.13 9.37 3.07
C TRP A 36 4.72 9.00 1.65
N ARG A 37 5.56 9.30 0.65
CA ARG A 37 5.22 9.01 -0.75
C ARG A 37 5.02 7.51 -0.99
N ARG A 38 5.80 6.66 -0.32
CA ARG A 38 5.74 5.20 -0.48
C ARG A 38 4.54 4.62 0.25
N ILE A 39 4.24 5.10 1.46
CA ILE A 39 3.11 4.63 2.27
C ILE A 39 1.76 5.10 1.68
N ARG A 40 1.67 6.37 1.26
CA ARG A 40 0.42 6.97 0.74
C ARG A 40 -0.04 6.38 -0.60
N THR A 41 0.83 5.70 -1.35
CA THR A 41 0.50 5.19 -2.68
C THR A 41 0.41 3.67 -2.70
N ASN A 42 -0.54 3.15 -3.48
CA ASN A 42 -0.75 1.72 -3.67
C ASN A 42 0.07 1.12 -4.83
N ASN A 43 1.01 1.89 -5.39
CA ASN A 43 1.77 1.53 -6.60
C ASN A 43 2.43 0.14 -6.52
N GLY A 44 2.98 -0.21 -5.35
CA GLY A 44 3.64 -1.49 -5.12
C GLY A 44 2.66 -2.66 -5.22
N ILE A 45 1.55 -2.59 -4.46
CA ILE A 45 0.55 -3.66 -4.46
C ILE A 45 -0.22 -3.74 -5.78
N GLU A 46 -0.50 -2.62 -6.44
CA GLU A 46 -1.09 -2.62 -7.79
C GLU A 46 -0.19 -3.31 -8.82
N ARG A 47 1.13 -3.09 -8.73
CA ARG A 47 2.10 -3.75 -9.59
C ARG A 47 2.14 -5.26 -9.36
N ILE A 48 2.12 -5.69 -8.10
CA ILE A 48 2.04 -7.12 -7.74
C ILE A 48 0.75 -7.74 -8.28
N ASN A 49 -0.39 -7.09 -8.03
CA ASN A 49 -1.70 -7.55 -8.50
C ASN A 49 -1.77 -7.65 -10.02
N ARG A 50 -1.16 -6.69 -10.75
CA ARG A 50 -1.07 -6.74 -12.21
C ARG A 50 -0.27 -7.95 -12.69
N GLU A 51 0.84 -8.27 -12.02
CA GLU A 51 1.66 -9.41 -12.38
C GLU A 51 0.97 -10.75 -12.08
N ILE A 52 0.27 -10.85 -10.94
CA ILE A 52 -0.56 -12.01 -10.61
C ILE A 52 -1.63 -12.21 -11.69
N ARG A 53 -2.40 -11.16 -12.01
CA ARG A 53 -3.43 -11.19 -13.06
C ARG A 53 -2.85 -11.60 -14.42
N ARG A 54 -1.66 -11.12 -14.79
CA ARG A 54 -0.99 -11.50 -16.04
C ARG A 54 -0.70 -12.99 -16.10
N ARG A 55 -0.25 -13.59 -14.99
CA ARG A 55 0.10 -15.01 -14.91
C ARG A 55 -1.11 -15.92 -14.81
N THR A 56 -2.14 -15.53 -14.07
CA THR A 56 -3.38 -16.32 -13.96
C THR A 56 -4.20 -16.26 -15.25
N ARG A 57 -4.18 -15.13 -15.99
CA ARG A 57 -4.92 -15.00 -17.27
C ARG A 57 -4.51 -16.02 -18.32
N VAL A 58 -3.24 -16.43 -18.35
CA VAL A 58 -2.73 -17.42 -19.32
C VAL A 58 -3.28 -18.82 -19.04
N VAL A 59 -3.53 -19.14 -17.77
CA VAL A 59 -4.08 -20.45 -17.37
C VAL A 59 -5.56 -20.57 -17.72
N GLY A 60 -6.31 -19.46 -17.63
CA GLY A 60 -7.74 -19.40 -17.97
C GLY A 60 -8.62 -20.01 -16.89
N THR A 61 -8.51 -21.32 -16.68
CA THR A 61 -9.29 -22.09 -15.69
C THR A 61 -8.36 -22.98 -14.88
N PHE A 62 -8.56 -23.01 -13.56
CA PHE A 62 -7.79 -23.86 -12.65
C PHE A 62 -8.63 -25.07 -12.22
N PRO A 63 -7.99 -26.22 -11.99
CA PRO A 63 -8.69 -27.44 -11.55
C PRO A 63 -9.24 -27.31 -10.12
N ASP A 64 -8.59 -26.51 -9.26
CA ASP A 64 -8.99 -26.28 -7.88
C ASP A 64 -8.31 -25.02 -7.28
N GLY A 65 -8.72 -24.63 -6.07
CA GLY A 65 -8.20 -23.45 -5.38
C GLY A 65 -6.73 -23.55 -4.94
N ASN A 66 -6.25 -24.74 -4.57
CA ASN A 66 -4.84 -24.94 -4.20
C ASN A 66 -3.93 -24.77 -5.42
N SER A 67 -4.38 -25.19 -6.60
CA SER A 67 -3.64 -24.98 -7.85
C SER A 67 -3.43 -23.49 -8.16
N VAL A 68 -4.45 -22.65 -7.94
CA VAL A 68 -4.32 -21.18 -8.06
C VAL A 68 -3.35 -20.64 -7.01
N LEU A 69 -3.54 -21.04 -5.75
CA LEU A 69 -2.73 -20.59 -4.62
C LEU A 69 -1.25 -20.90 -4.83
N MET A 70 -0.93 -22.10 -5.32
CA MET A 70 0.43 -22.52 -5.62
C MET A 70 1.07 -21.63 -6.69
N LEU A 71 0.36 -21.32 -7.79
CA LEU A 71 0.88 -20.45 -8.85
C LEU A 71 1.14 -19.02 -8.33
N VAL A 72 0.18 -18.46 -7.59
CA VAL A 72 0.31 -17.12 -7.00
C VAL A 72 1.49 -17.08 -6.03
N THR A 73 1.63 -18.09 -5.18
CA THR A 73 2.72 -18.21 -4.20
C THR A 73 4.08 -18.32 -4.89
N ALA A 74 4.20 -19.19 -5.90
CA ALA A 74 5.41 -19.30 -6.71
C ALA A 74 5.76 -17.96 -7.39
N ARG A 75 4.74 -17.22 -7.83
CA ARG A 75 4.96 -15.91 -8.44
C ARG A 75 5.42 -14.85 -7.45
N LEU A 76 4.84 -14.82 -6.25
CA LEU A 76 5.25 -13.93 -5.17
C LEU A 76 6.68 -14.22 -4.74
N LYS A 77 7.02 -15.50 -4.53
CA LYS A 77 8.39 -15.95 -4.21
C LYS A 77 9.38 -15.45 -5.25
N TYR A 78 9.08 -15.66 -6.54
CA TYR A 78 9.91 -15.15 -7.63
C TYR A 78 10.10 -13.63 -7.53
N ILE A 79 9.04 -12.84 -7.31
CA ILE A 79 9.14 -11.38 -7.23
C ILE A 79 10.07 -10.94 -6.09
N VAL A 80 9.96 -11.59 -4.93
CA VAL A 80 10.78 -11.29 -3.74
C VAL A 80 12.24 -11.67 -3.97
N GLU A 81 12.53 -12.79 -4.60
CA GLU A 81 13.91 -13.25 -4.86
C GLU A 81 14.63 -12.45 -5.96
N HIS A 82 13.87 -11.75 -6.80
CA HIS A 82 14.42 -10.95 -7.91
C HIS A 82 14.67 -9.48 -7.50
N GLU A 83 15.13 -8.69 -8.46
CA GLU A 83 15.49 -7.26 -8.34
C GLU A 83 14.50 -6.38 -7.57
N TRP A 84 13.23 -6.77 -7.43
CA TRP A 84 12.25 -5.98 -6.69
C TRP A 84 12.42 -6.14 -5.18
N GLY A 85 12.64 -7.36 -4.68
CA GLY A 85 12.85 -7.59 -3.25
C GLY A 85 14.23 -7.15 -2.74
N LYS A 86 15.20 -6.97 -3.65
CA LYS A 86 16.54 -6.45 -3.30
C LYS A 86 16.58 -4.94 -3.07
N ARG A 87 15.56 -4.20 -3.50
CA ARG A 87 15.51 -2.74 -3.33
C ARG A 87 15.01 -2.39 -1.94
N ARG A 88 15.75 -1.55 -1.21
CA ARG A 88 15.31 -0.98 0.06
C ARG A 88 14.05 -0.13 -0.15
N TYR A 89 12.90 -0.67 0.26
CA TYR A 89 11.60 -0.03 0.04
C TYR A 89 11.26 1.01 1.11
N LEU A 90 11.70 0.86 2.35
CA LEU A 90 11.66 1.89 3.39
C LEU A 90 13.01 1.91 4.09
N ASP A 91 13.47 3.09 4.49
CA ASP A 91 14.77 3.25 5.15
C ASP A 91 14.57 3.29 6.66
N MET A 92 14.85 2.18 7.34
CA MET A 92 14.52 2.05 8.76
C MET A 92 15.32 3.00 9.64
N SER A 93 16.51 3.43 9.23
CA SER A 93 17.29 4.42 9.99
C SER A 93 16.55 5.75 10.13
N LYS A 94 15.70 6.12 9.16
CA LYS A 94 14.88 7.34 9.24
C LYS A 94 13.76 7.23 10.25
N LEU A 95 13.28 6.01 10.50
CA LEU A 95 12.29 5.76 11.54
C LEU A 95 12.95 5.87 12.92
N GLU A 96 14.09 5.21 13.09
CA GLU A 96 14.91 5.26 14.32
C GLU A 96 15.29 6.70 14.69
N GLU A 97 15.83 7.48 13.74
CA GLU A 97 16.16 8.92 13.94
C GLU A 97 14.95 9.74 14.43
N MET A 98 13.75 9.46 13.90
CA MET A 98 12.53 10.18 14.28
C MET A 98 12.06 9.78 15.68
N ASP A 99 12.17 8.50 16.05
CA ASP A 99 11.76 8.00 17.36
C ASP A 99 12.69 8.53 18.47
N GLU A 100 14.01 8.57 18.22
CA GLU A 100 14.99 9.19 19.14
C GLU A 100 14.71 10.68 19.38
N LEU A 101 14.32 11.43 18.34
CA LEU A 101 13.96 12.84 18.44
C LEU A 101 12.67 13.05 19.26
N LYS A 102 11.71 12.14 19.16
CA LYS A 102 10.47 12.18 19.96
C LYS A 102 10.77 11.92 21.44
N GLU A 103 11.56 10.89 21.74
CA GLU A 103 11.96 10.57 23.12
C GLU A 103 12.72 11.74 23.78
N THR A 104 13.59 12.42 23.02
CA THR A 104 14.34 13.59 23.51
C THR A 104 13.44 14.83 23.73
N ALA A 105 12.30 14.93 23.04
CA ALA A 105 11.37 16.05 23.17
C ALA A 105 10.33 15.83 24.29
N GLU A 106 10.12 14.59 24.72
CA GLU A 106 9.16 14.21 25.77
C GLU A 106 9.79 14.06 27.17
N GLY A 107 11.13 14.00 27.25
CA GLY A 107 11.91 13.94 28.51
C GLY A 107 12.39 15.31 29.00
#